data_AF-A0A4R4RMQ6-F1
#
_entry.id   AF-A0A4R4RMQ6-F1
#
_cell.length_a   1.000
_cell.length_b   1.000
_cell.length_c   1.000
_cell.angle_alpha   90.00
_cell.angle_beta   90.00
_cell.angle_gamma   90.00
#
_symmetry.space_group_name_H-M   'P 1'
#
loop_
_entity.id
_entity.type
_entity.pdbx_description
1 polymer ?
#
loop_
_entity_poly.entity_id
_entity_poly.type
_entity_poly.pdbx_seq_one_letter_code
_entity_poly.pdbx_strand_id
1 'polypeptide(L)'
;MKYRVAAVAGVLVLLVAAVFAILETTNGDDPTASGDGGADATIVQVAASPAPEQVAGAVAAEPPADAEALPLTLTAPADVRPGGSVTFGASWVTAGGDPVSGEVDLQRIEGNSWATVTTVPVESGRGEVEVQVQSSGIYRLAYGGGPEVEAVASHEVVVTAGTPLVSRITATAEKSDDGVGVTAAWTTEGGVPIVGDIGLEQQSDGEEWAPVSAVTTTGEGTAVAEATAEHTTRFRFSYAGGSRFGAVVSEEAIALGDDVRTIPVETCDDDVDIDNLGRGVGCHYTPVESGTFVVAHDYLGNSWWNSIPTGTFVQLEGEFTGLYEVVDRVIAQGRGSALGSASNWTCGDDCDIVLQTCQGSNTGFTWLRKAEGEEPPAEQPQT
;
A
#
# COMPACT_ATOMS: atom_id res chain seq x y z
N MET A 1 -26.00 -24.53 -7.64
CA MET A 1 -27.06 -23.50 -7.58
C MET A 1 -26.38 -22.15 -7.65
N LYS A 2 -26.82 -21.29 -8.58
CA LYS A 2 -26.18 -20.00 -8.88
C LYS A 2 -26.75 -18.93 -7.94
N TYR A 3 -25.93 -18.28 -7.13
CA TYR A 3 -26.29 -17.04 -6.46
C TYR A 3 -25.41 -15.92 -6.96
N ARG A 4 -26.03 -14.97 -7.66
CA ARG A 4 -25.47 -13.68 -8.03
C ARG A 4 -25.84 -12.71 -6.92
N VAL A 5 -24.85 -12.07 -6.30
CA VAL A 5 -25.04 -10.89 -5.46
C VAL A 5 -24.53 -9.71 -6.28
N ALA A 6 -25.42 -8.78 -6.64
CA ALA A 6 -25.06 -7.53 -7.30
C ALA A 6 -25.28 -6.40 -6.30
N ALA A 7 -24.23 -5.61 -6.12
CA ALA A 7 -24.14 -4.48 -5.22
C ALA A 7 -25.12 -3.35 -5.60
N VAL A 8 -25.71 -2.74 -4.59
CA VAL A 8 -26.53 -1.52 -4.70
C VAL A 8 -25.59 -0.33 -4.55
N ALA A 9 -25.38 0.41 -5.64
CA ALA A 9 -24.70 1.70 -5.63
C ALA A 9 -25.66 2.78 -5.10
N GLY A 10 -25.35 3.34 -3.92
CA GLY A 10 -26.03 4.50 -3.37
C GLY A 10 -25.28 5.78 -3.72
N VAL A 11 -25.74 6.50 -4.75
CA VAL A 11 -25.27 7.86 -5.08
C VAL A 11 -26.08 8.86 -4.25
N LEU A 12 -25.40 9.58 -3.37
CA LEU A 12 -25.99 10.64 -2.54
C LEU A 12 -25.63 12.00 -3.17
N VAL A 13 -26.61 12.62 -3.84
CA VAL A 13 -26.51 13.97 -4.39
C VAL A 13 -26.87 14.97 -3.29
N LEU A 14 -25.92 15.83 -2.92
CA LEU A 14 -26.16 16.97 -2.03
C LEU A 14 -26.34 18.25 -2.86
N LEU A 15 -27.57 18.76 -2.83
CA LEU A 15 -27.98 20.09 -3.27
C LEU A 15 -27.52 21.14 -2.26
N VAL A 16 -26.83 22.19 -2.72
CA VAL A 16 -26.86 23.50 -2.04
C VAL A 16 -27.00 24.61 -3.09
N ALA A 17 -28.08 25.37 -2.94
CA ALA A 17 -28.36 26.58 -3.68
C ALA A 17 -27.82 27.81 -2.93
N ALA A 18 -27.26 28.77 -3.66
CA ALA A 18 -27.16 30.15 -3.20
C ALA A 18 -27.33 31.08 -4.42
N VAL A 19 -28.54 31.64 -4.54
CA VAL A 19 -28.85 32.74 -5.45
C VAL A 19 -28.76 34.01 -4.61
N PHE A 20 -27.75 34.84 -4.87
CA PHE A 20 -27.74 36.22 -4.40
C PHE A 20 -27.83 37.15 -5.60
N ALA A 21 -28.88 37.97 -5.59
CA ALA A 21 -29.10 39.09 -6.48
C ALA A 21 -28.31 40.30 -5.99
N ILE A 22 -27.59 40.97 -6.90
CA ILE A 22 -27.22 42.37 -6.72
C ILE A 22 -27.73 43.14 -7.94
N LEU A 23 -28.72 43.99 -7.68
CA LEU A 23 -29.14 45.10 -8.50
C LEU A 23 -28.12 46.22 -8.35
N GLU A 24 -27.58 46.75 -9.44
CA GLU A 24 -27.21 48.17 -9.48
C GLU A 24 -27.34 48.75 -10.88
N THR A 25 -27.99 49.91 -10.91
CA THR A 25 -28.33 50.72 -12.07
C THR A 25 -27.46 51.98 -12.04
N THR A 26 -26.81 52.37 -13.14
CA THR A 26 -26.67 53.79 -13.53
C THR A 26 -26.23 53.97 -15.00
N ASN A 27 -27.11 54.65 -15.75
CA ASN A 27 -26.96 55.60 -16.85
C ASN A 27 -25.57 56.01 -17.38
N GLY A 28 -25.47 56.06 -18.73
CA GLY A 28 -25.39 57.33 -19.49
C GLY A 28 -24.03 57.80 -20.04
N ASP A 29 -23.95 57.87 -21.39
CA ASP A 29 -23.21 58.79 -22.30
C ASP A 29 -21.67 58.97 -22.12
N ASP A 30 -20.78 59.12 -23.12
CA ASP A 30 -20.77 59.37 -24.57
C ASP A 30 -19.31 59.03 -25.04
N PRO A 31 -19.04 58.72 -26.33
CA PRO A 31 -17.70 58.38 -26.81
C PRO A 31 -16.99 59.59 -27.43
N THR A 32 -15.71 59.81 -27.10
CA THR A 32 -14.63 60.27 -28.02
C THR A 32 -13.44 60.80 -27.22
N ALA A 33 -12.27 60.16 -27.38
CA ALA A 33 -11.00 60.85 -27.62
C ALA A 33 -9.88 59.81 -27.80
N SER A 34 -9.31 59.82 -29.00
CA SER A 34 -8.07 59.14 -29.34
C SER A 34 -6.91 59.68 -28.50
N GLY A 35 -6.19 58.77 -27.84
CA GLY A 35 -4.92 59.03 -27.17
C GLY A 35 -3.97 57.86 -27.44
N ASP A 36 -3.10 58.05 -28.42
CA ASP A 36 -1.90 57.26 -28.68
C ASP A 36 -0.94 57.41 -27.50
N GLY A 37 -0.49 56.30 -26.89
CA GLY A 37 0.45 56.37 -25.76
C GLY A 37 0.64 55.05 -25.04
N GLY A 38 1.47 54.16 -25.60
CA GLY A 38 2.09 53.03 -24.90
C GLY A 38 1.11 51.93 -24.48
N ALA A 39 1.34 50.69 -24.95
CA ALA A 39 0.70 49.55 -24.33
C ALA A 39 1.28 49.37 -22.92
N ASP A 40 0.75 50.12 -21.95
CA ASP A 40 0.93 49.81 -20.54
C ASP A 40 0.35 48.42 -20.36
N ALA A 41 1.23 47.44 -20.07
CA ALA A 41 0.80 46.11 -19.70
C ALA A 41 -0.15 46.24 -18.51
N THR A 42 -1.43 45.93 -18.72
CA THR A 42 -2.43 45.95 -17.66
C THR A 42 -2.03 44.88 -16.63
N ILE A 43 -1.47 45.32 -15.51
CA ILE A 43 -1.17 44.44 -14.38
C ILE A 43 -2.50 44.13 -13.69
N VAL A 44 -2.86 42.86 -13.61
CA VAL A 44 -4.02 42.40 -12.84
C VAL A 44 -3.60 42.31 -11.38
N GLN A 45 -4.27 43.06 -10.50
CA GLN A 45 -3.96 43.09 -9.08
C GLN A 45 -5.03 42.35 -8.30
N VAL A 46 -4.68 41.19 -7.74
CA VAL A 46 -5.61 40.41 -6.96
C VAL A 46 -5.50 40.68 -5.47
N ALA A 47 -6.62 40.58 -4.76
CA ALA A 47 -6.61 40.60 -3.29
C ALA A 47 -6.07 39.27 -2.75
N ALA A 48 -5.34 39.33 -1.64
CA ALA A 48 -4.88 38.13 -0.94
C ALA A 48 -6.07 37.29 -0.48
N SER A 49 -6.13 36.04 -0.95
CA SER A 49 -7.16 35.08 -0.58
C SER A 49 -6.47 33.77 -0.19
N PRO A 50 -6.51 33.39 1.10
CA PRO A 50 -5.80 32.20 1.56
C PRO A 50 -6.41 30.96 0.92
N ALA A 51 -5.55 30.04 0.47
CA ALA A 51 -6.01 28.75 0.00
C ALA A 51 -6.55 27.94 1.20
N PRO A 52 -7.74 27.31 1.09
CA PRO A 52 -8.20 26.42 2.14
C PRO A 52 -7.26 25.22 2.26
N GLU A 53 -7.18 24.65 3.47
CA GLU A 53 -6.52 23.37 3.69
C GLU A 53 -7.24 22.27 2.88
N GLN A 54 -6.47 21.44 2.17
CA GLN A 54 -6.98 20.42 1.26
C GLN A 54 -6.25 19.11 1.49
N VAL A 55 -6.98 18.00 1.36
CA VAL A 55 -6.37 16.67 1.25
C VAL A 55 -5.47 16.64 0.02
N ALA A 56 -4.28 16.10 0.16
CA ALA A 56 -3.36 15.96 -0.96
C ALA A 56 -3.86 14.90 -1.95
N GLY A 57 -3.89 15.27 -3.23
CA GLY A 57 -4.10 14.32 -4.31
C GLY A 57 -2.88 13.43 -4.53
N ALA A 58 -2.98 12.54 -5.50
CA ALA A 58 -1.87 11.64 -5.82
C ALA A 58 -0.63 12.41 -6.29
N VAL A 59 0.53 11.97 -5.81
CA VAL A 59 1.83 12.54 -6.18
C VAL A 59 2.57 11.60 -7.13
N ALA A 60 3.25 12.16 -8.13
CA ALA A 60 4.04 11.34 -9.05
C ALA A 60 5.36 10.87 -8.40
N ALA A 61 5.70 9.60 -8.60
CA ALA A 61 6.96 8.99 -8.15
C ALA A 61 8.19 9.66 -8.76
N GLU A 62 8.07 10.11 -10.01
CA GLU A 62 9.07 10.89 -10.73
C GLU A 62 8.47 12.18 -11.29
N PRO A 63 9.26 13.25 -11.50
CA PRO A 63 8.78 14.45 -12.14
C PRO A 63 8.23 14.16 -13.55
N PRO A 64 7.10 14.77 -13.95
CA PRO A 64 6.61 14.64 -15.32
C PRO A 64 7.67 15.19 -16.30
N ALA A 65 7.82 14.51 -17.45
CA ALA A 65 8.80 14.90 -18.46
C ALA A 65 8.49 16.28 -19.07
N ASP A 66 7.20 16.62 -19.16
CA ASP A 66 6.72 17.92 -19.63
C ASP A 66 6.03 18.64 -18.47
N ALA A 67 6.64 19.73 -18.00
CA ALA A 67 5.94 20.65 -17.12
C ALA A 67 4.89 21.39 -17.98
N GLU A 68 3.61 21.05 -17.80
CA GLU A 68 2.53 21.80 -18.45
C GLU A 68 2.69 23.30 -18.16
N ALA A 69 2.40 24.13 -19.15
CA ALA A 69 2.37 25.57 -19.00
C ALA A 69 1.16 25.97 -18.14
N LEU A 70 1.30 25.80 -16.83
CA LEU A 70 0.29 26.20 -15.86
C LEU A 70 0.32 27.72 -15.67
N PRO A 71 -0.83 28.35 -15.42
CA PRO A 71 -0.91 29.79 -15.12
C PRO A 71 -0.05 30.16 -13.90
N LEU A 72 0.02 29.29 -12.90
CA LEU A 72 0.86 29.43 -11.70
C LEU A 72 1.94 28.34 -11.70
N THR A 73 3.20 28.74 -11.53
CA THR A 73 4.36 27.83 -11.55
C THR A 73 5.25 28.07 -10.34
N LEU A 74 5.73 26.97 -9.76
CA LEU A 74 6.69 26.96 -8.66
C LEU A 74 8.06 26.51 -9.19
N THR A 75 9.11 27.11 -8.67
CA THR A 75 10.49 26.68 -8.93
C THR A 75 11.26 26.61 -7.64
N ALA A 76 12.10 25.60 -7.49
CA ALA A 76 13.05 25.47 -6.39
C ALA A 76 14.22 24.56 -6.83
N PRO A 77 15.39 24.66 -6.17
CA PRO A 77 16.44 23.66 -6.31
C PRO A 77 15.94 22.27 -5.92
N ALA A 78 16.29 21.25 -6.72
CA ALA A 78 15.91 19.87 -6.44
C ALA A 78 16.63 19.29 -5.20
N ASP A 79 17.88 19.68 -4.97
CA ASP A 79 18.73 19.17 -3.89
C ASP A 79 19.29 20.29 -3.02
N VAL A 80 19.15 20.12 -1.70
CA VAL A 80 19.59 21.12 -0.71
C VAL A 80 20.22 20.44 0.50
N ARG A 81 20.97 21.21 1.28
CA ARG A 81 21.50 20.72 2.56
C ARG A 81 20.36 20.70 3.60
N PRO A 82 20.26 19.67 4.45
CA PRO A 82 19.36 19.68 5.60
C PRO A 82 19.55 20.93 6.46
N GLY A 83 18.46 21.61 6.79
CA GLY A 83 18.44 22.87 7.54
C GLY A 83 18.90 24.11 6.75
N GLY A 84 19.17 23.98 5.46
CA GLY A 84 19.56 25.07 4.57
C GLY A 84 18.39 26.00 4.21
N SER A 85 18.70 27.25 3.90
CA SER A 85 17.74 28.19 3.29
C SER A 85 17.63 27.91 1.79
N VAL A 86 16.40 27.87 1.30
CA VAL A 86 16.06 27.57 -0.10
C VAL A 86 15.19 28.69 -0.64
N THR A 87 15.56 29.22 -1.80
CA THR A 87 14.74 30.20 -2.52
C THR A 87 13.70 29.46 -3.36
N PHE A 88 12.43 29.70 -3.05
CA PHE A 88 11.29 29.28 -3.86
C PHE A 88 10.87 30.44 -4.75
N GLY A 89 10.82 30.21 -6.05
CA GLY A 89 10.36 31.19 -7.05
C GLY A 89 8.95 30.89 -7.51
N ALA A 90 8.15 31.94 -7.65
CA ALA A 90 6.80 31.91 -8.19
C ALA A 90 6.74 32.67 -9.51
N SER A 91 6.05 32.11 -10.50
CA SER A 91 5.64 32.82 -11.72
C SER A 91 4.15 32.64 -11.95
N TRP A 92 3.43 33.75 -12.12
CA TRP A 92 1.97 33.78 -12.23
C TRP A 92 1.50 34.66 -13.37
N VAL A 93 0.78 34.05 -14.30
CA VAL A 93 0.16 34.71 -15.47
C VAL A 93 -1.30 34.29 -15.60
N THR A 94 -2.09 35.09 -16.30
CA THR A 94 -3.43 34.68 -16.74
C THR A 94 -3.34 33.66 -17.88
N ALA A 95 -4.46 33.04 -18.26
CA ALA A 95 -4.52 32.19 -19.46
C ALA A 95 -4.15 32.95 -20.75
N GLY A 96 -4.29 34.28 -20.76
CA GLY A 96 -3.87 35.15 -21.87
C GLY A 96 -2.37 35.49 -21.86
N GLY A 97 -1.65 35.13 -20.79
CA GLY A 97 -0.23 35.42 -20.61
C GLY A 97 0.07 36.74 -19.88
N ASP A 98 -0.95 37.46 -19.41
CA ASP A 98 -0.76 38.72 -18.69
C ASP A 98 -0.24 38.46 -17.27
N PRO A 99 0.72 39.26 -16.77
CA PRO A 99 1.27 39.08 -15.43
C PRO A 99 0.24 39.39 -14.34
N VAL A 100 0.18 38.54 -13.32
CA VAL A 100 -0.68 38.72 -12.15
C VAL A 100 0.16 39.16 -10.95
N SER A 101 -0.33 40.14 -10.18
CA SER A 101 0.27 40.54 -8.90
C SER A 101 -0.67 40.21 -7.75
N GLY A 102 -0.13 39.66 -6.67
CA GLY A 102 -0.91 39.20 -5.52
C GLY A 102 -0.08 38.35 -4.55
N GLU A 103 -0.75 37.73 -3.59
CA GLU A 103 -0.13 36.80 -2.65
C GLU A 103 -0.59 35.37 -2.93
N VAL A 104 0.36 34.43 -2.91
CA VAL A 104 0.09 32.99 -3.05
C VAL A 104 0.69 32.21 -1.89
N ASP A 105 0.04 31.13 -1.48
CA ASP A 105 0.51 30.30 -0.37
C ASP A 105 1.50 29.25 -0.87
N LEU A 106 2.70 29.21 -0.30
CA LEU A 106 3.60 28.08 -0.44
C LEU A 106 3.17 27.00 0.54
N GLN A 107 2.76 25.85 0.00
CA GLN A 107 2.26 24.71 0.76
C GLN A 107 3.23 23.52 0.67
N ARG A 108 3.24 22.68 1.71
CA ARG A 108 3.96 21.42 1.81
C ARG A 108 3.02 20.30 2.22
N ILE A 109 3.22 19.08 1.73
CA ILE A 109 2.50 17.91 2.24
C ILE A 109 2.95 17.61 3.68
N GLU A 110 2.00 17.56 4.60
CA GLU A 110 2.17 17.09 5.98
C GLU A 110 1.07 16.07 6.31
N GLY A 111 1.45 14.84 6.64
CA GLY A 111 0.48 13.75 6.72
C GLY A 111 -0.21 13.51 5.36
N ASN A 112 -1.53 13.64 5.31
CA ASN A 112 -2.32 13.52 4.09
C ASN A 112 -2.87 14.86 3.56
N SER A 113 -2.45 16.01 4.10
CA SER A 113 -2.95 17.33 3.69
C SER A 113 -1.84 18.28 3.27
N TRP A 114 -2.25 19.33 2.57
CA TRP A 114 -1.40 20.46 2.24
C TRP A 114 -1.42 21.50 3.36
N ALA A 115 -0.28 21.69 4.02
CA ALA A 115 -0.09 22.69 5.05
C ALA A 115 0.63 23.93 4.48
N THR A 116 0.15 25.13 4.82
CA THR A 116 0.82 26.38 4.42
C THR A 116 2.10 26.57 5.22
N VAL A 117 3.20 26.72 4.50
CA VAL A 117 4.53 27.01 5.06
C VAL A 117 4.72 28.52 5.23
N THR A 118 4.41 29.28 4.17
CA THR A 118 4.51 30.74 4.16
C THR A 118 3.74 31.32 2.95
N THR A 119 3.69 32.64 2.85
CA THR A 119 3.06 33.36 1.73
C THR A 119 4.12 34.03 0.87
N VAL A 120 3.96 33.94 -0.45
CA VAL A 120 4.87 34.51 -1.45
C VAL A 120 4.23 35.73 -2.09
N PRO A 121 4.80 36.94 -1.91
CA PRO A 121 4.35 38.12 -2.64
C PRO A 121 4.81 38.01 -4.10
N VAL A 122 3.86 38.14 -5.02
CA VAL A 122 4.07 38.13 -6.47
C VAL A 122 3.80 39.53 -7.00
N GLU A 123 4.80 40.13 -7.61
CA GLU A 123 4.72 41.45 -8.25
C GLU A 123 5.04 41.32 -9.74
N SER A 124 4.18 41.86 -10.59
CA SER A 124 4.33 41.79 -12.05
C SER A 124 4.57 40.35 -12.53
N GLY A 125 3.84 39.39 -11.95
CA GLY A 125 3.90 37.97 -12.32
C GLY A 125 5.09 37.20 -11.75
N ARG A 126 5.92 37.79 -10.88
CA ARG A 126 7.07 37.10 -10.26
C ARG A 126 7.18 37.35 -8.77
N GLY A 127 7.56 36.33 -8.02
CA GLY A 127 7.78 36.41 -6.59
C GLY A 127 8.86 35.43 -6.13
N GLU A 128 9.50 35.73 -5.01
CA GLU A 128 10.48 34.83 -4.39
C GLU A 128 10.33 34.86 -2.87
N VAL A 129 10.56 33.71 -2.23
CA VAL A 129 10.64 33.62 -0.77
C VAL A 129 11.77 32.68 -0.36
N GLU A 130 12.45 32.99 0.74
CA GLU A 130 13.43 32.11 1.36
C GLU A 130 12.79 31.30 2.48
N VAL A 131 12.94 29.98 2.43
CA VAL A 131 12.40 29.04 3.43
C VAL A 131 13.49 28.09 3.89
N GLN A 132 13.55 27.84 5.20
CA GLN A 132 14.45 26.85 5.75
C GLN A 132 13.88 25.43 5.58
N VAL A 133 14.57 24.57 4.84
CA VAL A 133 14.13 23.19 4.58
C VAL A 133 14.87 22.23 5.50
N GLN A 134 14.16 21.69 6.49
CA GLN A 134 14.73 20.77 7.50
C GLN A 134 14.86 19.33 6.97
N SER A 135 13.90 18.90 6.16
CA SER A 135 13.83 17.55 5.58
C SER A 135 13.19 17.61 4.20
N SER A 136 13.37 16.53 3.42
CA SER A 136 12.78 16.42 2.09
C SER A 136 11.27 16.63 2.13
N GLY A 137 10.72 17.20 1.06
CA GLY A 137 9.30 17.51 1.00
C GLY A 137 8.79 17.73 -0.41
N ILE A 138 7.47 17.62 -0.54
CA ILE A 138 6.72 17.95 -1.75
C ILE A 138 6.01 19.28 -1.50
N TYR A 139 6.20 20.23 -2.39
CA TYR A 139 5.74 21.60 -2.28
C TYR A 139 4.88 21.99 -3.48
N ARG A 140 3.95 22.92 -3.27
CA ARG A 140 3.20 23.60 -4.34
C ARG A 140 2.90 25.03 -3.94
N LEU A 141 2.55 25.86 -4.91
CA LEU A 141 1.88 27.14 -4.67
C LEU A 141 0.37 26.95 -4.82
N ALA A 142 -0.41 27.67 -4.01
CA ALA A 142 -1.85 27.70 -4.10
C ALA A 142 -2.39 29.12 -3.91
N TYR A 143 -3.44 29.46 -4.66
CA TYR A 143 -4.19 30.68 -4.50
C TYR A 143 -5.68 30.34 -4.32
N GLY A 144 -6.31 30.91 -3.28
CA GLY A 144 -7.70 30.61 -2.91
C GLY A 144 -8.76 31.16 -3.86
N GLY A 145 -8.37 31.97 -4.85
CA GLY A 145 -9.29 32.61 -5.78
C GLY A 145 -9.81 33.96 -5.28
N GLY A 146 -10.19 34.83 -6.20
CA GLY A 146 -10.73 36.15 -5.93
C GLY A 146 -11.65 36.64 -7.06
N PRO A 147 -12.11 37.91 -7.01
CA PRO A 147 -13.06 38.44 -7.99
C PRO A 147 -12.49 38.52 -9.43
N GLU A 148 -11.17 38.60 -9.58
CA GLU A 148 -10.51 38.80 -10.88
C GLU A 148 -9.81 37.54 -11.41
N VAL A 149 -9.41 36.63 -10.52
CA VAL A 149 -8.65 35.41 -10.86
C VAL A 149 -9.20 34.24 -10.07
N GLU A 150 -9.49 33.14 -10.76
CA GLU A 150 -9.98 31.90 -10.14
C GLU A 150 -8.92 31.24 -9.26
N ALA A 151 -9.36 30.32 -8.40
CA ALA A 151 -8.44 29.52 -7.59
C ALA A 151 -7.53 28.68 -8.50
N VAL A 152 -6.24 28.61 -8.16
CA VAL A 152 -5.24 27.89 -8.96
C VAL A 152 -4.14 27.35 -8.07
N ALA A 153 -3.58 26.20 -8.46
CA ALA A 153 -2.41 25.62 -7.84
C ALA A 153 -1.32 25.37 -8.88
N SER A 154 -0.05 25.45 -8.46
CA SER A 154 1.07 25.06 -9.32
C SER A 154 1.21 23.54 -9.42
N HIS A 155 2.12 23.11 -10.30
CA HIS A 155 2.67 21.76 -10.23
C HIS A 155 3.43 21.55 -8.91
N GLU A 156 3.67 20.28 -8.59
CA GLU A 156 4.39 19.86 -7.40
C GLU A 156 5.90 19.84 -7.66
N VAL A 157 6.66 20.41 -6.72
CA VAL A 157 8.12 20.39 -6.70
C VAL A 157 8.60 19.58 -5.51
N VAL A 158 9.52 18.66 -5.76
CA VAL A 158 10.21 17.94 -4.68
C VAL A 158 11.52 18.63 -4.39
N VAL A 159 11.75 18.91 -3.11
CA VAL A 159 13.04 19.39 -2.61
C VAL A 159 13.60 18.29 -1.72
N THR A 160 14.72 17.71 -2.12
CA THR A 160 15.42 16.66 -1.41
C THR A 160 16.48 17.27 -0.49
N ALA A 161 16.37 17.02 0.81
CA ALA A 161 17.31 17.48 1.82
C ALA A 161 17.99 16.28 2.49
N GLY A 162 19.12 15.86 1.94
CA GLY A 162 19.96 14.77 2.46
C GLY A 162 19.51 13.36 2.06
N THR A 163 18.24 12.99 2.29
CA THR A 163 17.70 11.66 1.94
C THR A 163 16.42 11.77 1.13
N PRO A 164 16.16 10.87 0.16
CA PRO A 164 14.87 10.82 -0.53
C PRO A 164 13.68 10.67 0.41
N LEU A 165 12.48 10.96 -0.08
CA LEU A 165 11.24 10.75 0.66
C LEU A 165 11.01 9.25 0.93
N VAL A 166 10.45 8.95 2.10
CA VAL A 166 10.05 7.60 2.48
C VAL A 166 8.66 7.31 1.90
N SER A 167 8.48 6.10 1.39
CA SER A 167 7.20 5.59 0.91
C SER A 167 6.97 4.15 1.39
N ARG A 168 5.74 3.67 1.28
CA ARG A 168 5.33 2.31 1.66
C ARG A 168 4.55 1.66 0.54
N ILE A 169 4.89 0.41 0.22
CA ILE A 169 4.07 -0.45 -0.64
C ILE A 169 3.48 -1.57 0.22
N THR A 170 2.17 -1.81 0.11
CA THR A 170 1.51 -3.02 0.64
C THR A 170 1.09 -3.90 -0.51
N ALA A 171 1.10 -5.23 -0.31
CA ALA A 171 0.73 -6.20 -1.32
C ALA A 171 -0.29 -7.20 -0.76
N THR A 172 -1.24 -7.61 -1.59
CA THR A 172 -2.15 -8.75 -1.35
C THR A 172 -2.21 -9.61 -2.60
N ALA A 173 -2.49 -10.90 -2.46
CA ALA A 173 -2.60 -11.82 -3.58
C ALA A 173 -3.85 -12.68 -3.44
N GLU A 174 -4.60 -12.81 -4.53
CA GLU A 174 -5.81 -13.59 -4.59
C GLU A 174 -5.73 -14.56 -5.78
N LYS A 175 -5.95 -15.85 -5.53
CA LYS A 175 -6.04 -16.85 -6.59
C LYS A 175 -7.44 -16.86 -7.21
N SER A 176 -7.49 -17.00 -8.52
CA SER A 176 -8.70 -17.17 -9.32
C SER A 176 -8.56 -18.37 -10.27
N ASP A 177 -9.63 -18.71 -10.99
CA ASP A 177 -9.61 -19.79 -11.99
C ASP A 177 -8.62 -19.52 -13.15
N ASP A 178 -8.32 -18.24 -13.43
CA ASP A 178 -7.51 -17.80 -14.57
C ASP A 178 -6.07 -17.43 -14.20
N GLY A 179 -5.69 -17.46 -12.91
CA GLY A 179 -4.37 -17.06 -12.42
C GLY A 179 -4.41 -16.46 -11.01
N VAL A 180 -3.41 -15.63 -10.71
CA VAL A 180 -3.31 -14.89 -9.45
C VAL A 180 -3.34 -13.39 -9.73
N GLY A 181 -4.29 -12.69 -9.11
CA GLY A 181 -4.29 -11.23 -9.07
C GLY A 181 -3.51 -10.76 -7.85
N VAL A 182 -2.43 -10.02 -8.06
CA VAL A 182 -1.62 -9.41 -6.99
C VAL A 182 -1.89 -7.90 -6.98
N THR A 183 -2.44 -7.40 -5.88
CA THR A 183 -2.80 -5.99 -5.71
C THR A 183 -1.75 -5.26 -4.90
N ALA A 184 -1.32 -4.09 -5.36
CA ALA A 184 -0.45 -3.17 -4.66
C ALA A 184 -1.23 -1.93 -4.19
N ALA A 185 -0.82 -1.36 -3.06
CA ALA A 185 -1.10 0.04 -2.72
C ALA A 185 0.22 0.75 -2.34
N TRP A 186 0.51 1.87 -3.00
CA TRP A 186 1.73 2.65 -2.82
C TRP A 186 1.40 4.06 -2.33
N THR A 187 1.92 4.41 -1.15
CA THR A 187 1.63 5.67 -0.48
C THR A 187 2.89 6.30 0.13
N THR A 188 2.83 7.60 0.39
CA THR A 188 3.74 8.27 1.32
C THR A 188 3.49 7.77 2.76
N GLU A 189 4.41 8.05 3.69
CA GLU A 189 4.21 7.72 5.12
C GLU A 189 2.92 8.34 5.70
N GLY A 190 2.51 9.51 5.18
CA GLY A 190 1.28 10.18 5.56
C GLY A 190 0.01 9.67 4.87
N GLY A 191 0.11 8.68 3.98
CA GLY A 191 -1.03 8.06 3.30
C GLY A 191 -1.44 8.73 1.98
N VAL A 192 -0.68 9.71 1.49
CA VAL A 192 -0.93 10.29 0.16
C VAL A 192 -0.60 9.25 -0.93
N PRO A 193 -1.50 9.00 -1.90
CA PRO A 193 -1.25 8.06 -2.98
C PRO A 193 -0.07 8.45 -3.87
N ILE A 194 0.70 7.45 -4.33
CA ILE A 194 1.81 7.65 -5.26
C ILE A 194 1.48 7.01 -6.61
N VAL A 195 1.64 7.76 -7.70
CA VAL A 195 1.52 7.30 -9.09
C VAL A 195 2.91 7.02 -9.66
N GLY A 196 3.18 5.79 -10.08
CA GLY A 196 4.44 5.43 -10.74
C GLY A 196 4.57 3.94 -10.99
N ASP A 197 5.69 3.55 -11.60
CA ASP A 197 5.96 2.16 -11.95
C ASP A 197 6.56 1.38 -10.77
N ILE A 198 6.02 0.20 -10.52
CA ILE A 198 6.51 -0.77 -9.54
C ILE A 198 6.65 -2.15 -10.20
N GLY A 199 7.64 -2.92 -9.76
CA GLY A 199 7.90 -4.27 -10.26
C GLY A 199 7.24 -5.32 -9.38
N LEU A 200 6.47 -6.23 -9.98
CA LEU A 200 6.05 -7.46 -9.32
C LEU A 200 7.19 -8.49 -9.38
N GLU A 201 7.53 -9.06 -8.24
CA GLU A 201 8.47 -10.15 -8.11
C GLU A 201 7.78 -11.38 -7.52
N GLN A 202 8.24 -12.56 -7.92
CA GLN A 202 7.79 -13.86 -7.43
C GLN A 202 8.98 -14.61 -6.85
N GLN A 203 8.78 -15.27 -5.71
CA GLN A 203 9.80 -16.14 -5.15
C GLN A 203 9.89 -17.43 -5.97
N SER A 204 11.09 -17.77 -6.43
CA SER A 204 11.38 -19.00 -7.17
C SER A 204 11.80 -20.15 -6.24
N ASP A 205 12.14 -21.32 -6.77
CA ASP A 205 12.62 -22.45 -5.95
C ASP A 205 13.95 -22.08 -5.27
N GLY A 206 13.91 -21.83 -3.96
CA GLY A 206 15.01 -21.22 -3.21
C GLY A 206 14.75 -19.72 -3.02
N GLU A 207 15.28 -19.12 -1.95
CA GLU A 207 14.90 -17.79 -1.44
C GLU A 207 15.09 -16.59 -2.42
N GLU A 208 15.42 -16.85 -3.68
CA GLU A 208 15.62 -15.88 -4.75
C GLU A 208 14.29 -15.36 -5.32
N TRP A 209 14.22 -14.04 -5.45
CA TRP A 209 13.11 -13.32 -6.07
C TRP A 209 13.39 -13.05 -7.54
N ALA A 210 12.45 -13.43 -8.40
CA ALA A 210 12.53 -13.22 -9.84
C ALA A 210 11.49 -12.18 -10.29
N PRO A 211 11.84 -11.27 -11.20
CA PRO A 211 10.88 -10.30 -11.74
C PRO A 211 9.83 -11.01 -12.60
N VAL A 212 8.55 -10.65 -12.39
CA VAL A 212 7.41 -11.19 -13.15
C VAL A 212 6.92 -10.15 -14.16
N SER A 213 6.58 -8.96 -13.68
CA SER A 213 5.98 -7.90 -14.48
C SER A 213 6.24 -6.53 -13.86
N ALA A 214 5.91 -5.47 -14.59
CA ALA A 214 5.89 -4.11 -14.07
C ALA A 214 4.49 -3.52 -14.29
N VAL A 215 4.01 -2.74 -13.31
CA VAL A 215 2.69 -2.10 -13.34
C VAL A 215 2.80 -0.67 -12.87
N THR A 216 1.90 0.19 -13.35
CA THR A 216 1.81 1.60 -12.94
C THR A 216 0.65 1.76 -11.98
N THR A 217 0.88 2.39 -10.83
CA THR A 217 -0.20 2.73 -9.89
C THR A 217 -1.11 3.83 -10.44
N THR A 218 -2.40 3.74 -10.11
CA THR A 218 -3.42 4.71 -10.50
C THR A 218 -3.38 5.97 -9.61
N GLY A 219 -4.26 6.95 -9.87
CA GLY A 219 -4.45 8.11 -8.99
C GLY A 219 -4.95 7.77 -7.58
N GLU A 220 -5.32 6.52 -7.30
CA GLU A 220 -5.61 6.04 -5.94
C GLU A 220 -4.39 5.38 -5.29
N GLY A 221 -3.25 5.33 -5.99
CA GLY A 221 -2.02 4.69 -5.53
C GLY A 221 -2.08 3.17 -5.63
N THR A 222 -3.06 2.61 -6.33
CA THR A 222 -3.28 1.17 -6.43
C THR A 222 -2.87 0.63 -7.80
N ALA A 223 -2.40 -0.61 -7.84
CA ALA A 223 -2.16 -1.36 -9.07
C ALA A 223 -2.57 -2.82 -8.91
N VAL A 224 -2.94 -3.48 -10.00
CA VAL A 224 -3.19 -4.93 -10.03
C VAL A 224 -2.30 -5.53 -11.10
N ALA A 225 -1.57 -6.58 -10.74
CA ALA A 225 -0.72 -7.35 -11.63
C ALA A 225 -1.22 -8.80 -11.68
N GLU A 226 -1.31 -9.35 -12.90
CA GLU A 226 -1.66 -10.75 -13.11
C GLU A 226 -0.40 -11.61 -13.10
N ALA A 227 -0.46 -12.76 -12.44
CA ALA A 227 0.60 -13.76 -12.39
C ALA A 227 0.03 -15.18 -12.50
N THR A 228 0.91 -16.17 -12.71
CA THR A 228 0.53 -17.59 -12.74
C THR A 228 1.18 -18.33 -11.59
N ALA A 229 0.38 -19.08 -10.85
CA ALA A 229 0.85 -19.94 -9.78
C ALA A 229 0.05 -21.25 -9.75
N GLU A 230 0.72 -22.37 -10.07
CA GLU A 230 0.12 -23.70 -9.92
C GLU A 230 0.11 -24.16 -8.45
N HIS A 231 1.08 -23.66 -7.68
CA HIS A 231 1.31 -23.98 -6.27
C HIS A 231 1.29 -22.70 -5.43
N THR A 232 1.26 -22.88 -4.12
CA THR A 232 1.32 -21.76 -3.20
C THR A 232 2.59 -20.96 -3.45
N THR A 233 2.43 -19.68 -3.72
CA THR A 233 3.50 -18.82 -4.24
C THR A 233 3.51 -17.49 -3.50
N ARG A 234 4.71 -16.97 -3.27
CA ARG A 234 4.92 -15.66 -2.65
C ARG A 234 5.24 -14.61 -3.70
N PHE A 235 4.63 -13.45 -3.53
CA PHE A 235 4.77 -12.29 -4.36
C PHE A 235 5.19 -11.08 -3.53
N ARG A 236 5.86 -10.13 -4.14
CA ARG A 236 6.07 -8.81 -3.54
C ARG A 236 6.19 -7.77 -4.64
N PHE A 237 5.95 -6.52 -4.29
CA PHE A 237 6.24 -5.39 -5.16
C PHE A 237 7.53 -4.70 -4.73
N SER A 238 8.28 -4.19 -5.71
CA SER A 238 9.48 -3.41 -5.47
C SER A 238 9.48 -2.13 -6.29
N TYR A 239 10.05 -1.09 -5.70
CA TYR A 239 10.43 0.14 -6.37
C TYR A 239 11.92 0.35 -6.13
N ALA A 240 12.68 0.52 -7.22
CA ALA A 240 14.14 0.62 -7.16
C ALA A 240 14.65 1.93 -6.53
N GLY A 241 13.75 2.89 -6.28
CA GLY A 241 14.11 4.24 -5.88
C GLY A 241 14.34 5.15 -7.08
N GLY A 242 14.25 6.44 -6.84
CA GLY A 242 14.46 7.45 -7.86
C GLY A 242 14.74 8.83 -7.28
N SER A 243 14.38 9.89 -8.01
CA SER A 243 14.76 11.26 -7.64
C SER A 243 13.95 11.79 -6.45
N ARG A 244 12.71 11.33 -6.29
CA ARG A 244 11.79 11.79 -5.25
C ARG A 244 11.75 10.84 -4.04
N PHE A 245 11.60 9.54 -4.29
CA PHE A 245 11.40 8.51 -3.27
C PHE A 245 12.56 7.52 -3.23
N GLY A 246 12.86 7.04 -2.02
CA GLY A 246 13.83 5.96 -1.82
C GLY A 246 13.31 4.61 -2.33
N ALA A 247 14.21 3.63 -2.43
CA ALA A 247 13.83 2.26 -2.74
C ALA A 247 12.91 1.68 -1.66
N VAL A 248 11.93 0.89 -2.07
CA VAL A 248 10.98 0.24 -1.15
C VAL A 248 10.57 -1.12 -1.70
N VAL A 249 10.38 -2.08 -0.80
CA VAL A 249 9.85 -3.42 -1.09
C VAL A 249 8.65 -3.64 -0.17
N SER A 250 7.58 -4.21 -0.71
CA SER A 250 6.40 -4.55 0.09
C SER A 250 6.67 -5.73 1.02
N GLU A 251 5.76 -5.92 1.98
CA GLU A 251 5.57 -7.22 2.63
C GLU A 251 5.19 -8.29 1.58
N GLU A 252 5.38 -9.56 1.93
CA GLU A 252 5.08 -10.70 1.06
C GLU A 252 3.57 -10.91 0.98
N ALA A 253 3.05 -11.03 -0.23
CA ALA A 253 1.69 -11.46 -0.52
C ALA A 253 1.70 -12.95 -0.90
N ILE A 254 0.86 -13.75 -0.25
CA ILE A 254 0.82 -15.20 -0.46
C ILE A 254 -0.42 -15.56 -1.27
N ALA A 255 -0.23 -16.17 -2.44
CA ALA A 255 -1.33 -16.77 -3.19
C ALA A 255 -1.36 -18.28 -2.92
N LEU A 256 -2.43 -18.74 -2.29
CA LEU A 256 -2.61 -20.17 -1.99
C LEU A 256 -2.93 -20.96 -3.26
N GLY A 257 -2.17 -22.02 -3.52
CA GLY A 257 -2.39 -22.93 -4.64
C GLY A 257 -3.32 -24.09 -4.27
N ASP A 258 -3.55 -24.99 -5.23
CA ASP A 258 -4.35 -26.21 -4.99
C ASP A 258 -3.54 -27.31 -4.29
N ASP A 259 -2.27 -27.02 -4.04
CA ASP A 259 -1.34 -27.83 -3.26
C ASP A 259 -1.58 -27.67 -1.75
N VAL A 260 -2.28 -26.63 -1.30
CA VAL A 260 -2.67 -26.48 0.10
C VAL A 260 -3.59 -27.62 0.50
N ARG A 261 -3.14 -28.40 1.48
CA ARG A 261 -3.91 -29.53 2.00
C ARG A 261 -4.66 -29.10 3.25
N THR A 262 -5.96 -29.37 3.28
CA THR A 262 -6.77 -29.26 4.49
C THR A 262 -6.61 -30.51 5.34
N ILE A 263 -6.31 -30.31 6.62
CA ILE A 263 -6.12 -31.36 7.62
C ILE A 263 -7.11 -31.08 8.77
N PRO A 264 -8.17 -31.87 8.91
CA PRO A 264 -9.02 -31.80 10.09
C PRO A 264 -8.23 -32.26 11.32
N VAL A 265 -8.32 -31.50 12.40
CA VAL A 265 -7.72 -31.81 13.70
C VAL A 265 -8.81 -31.99 14.75
N GLU A 266 -8.93 -33.21 15.26
CA GLU A 266 -9.83 -33.60 16.33
C GLU A 266 -9.10 -33.62 17.69
N THR A 267 -9.85 -33.76 18.79
CA THR A 267 -9.28 -33.97 20.13
C THR A 267 -9.39 -35.46 20.48
N CYS A 268 -8.30 -36.06 20.97
CA CYS A 268 -8.27 -37.47 21.39
C CYS A 268 -7.99 -37.55 22.89
N ASP A 269 -8.75 -38.38 23.59
CA ASP A 269 -8.59 -38.55 25.03
C ASP A 269 -7.60 -39.67 25.36
N ASP A 270 -7.45 -40.68 24.49
CA ASP A 270 -6.56 -41.82 24.70
C ASP A 270 -5.94 -42.41 23.41
N ASP A 271 -5.09 -43.43 23.59
CA ASP A 271 -4.42 -44.14 22.50
C ASP A 271 -5.41 -44.89 21.58
N VAL A 272 -6.59 -45.25 22.09
CA VAL A 272 -7.62 -45.95 21.30
C VAL A 272 -8.27 -44.98 20.33
N ASP A 273 -8.52 -43.74 20.74
CA ASP A 273 -9.01 -42.69 19.85
C ASP A 273 -8.01 -42.42 18.72
N ILE A 274 -6.72 -42.34 19.07
CA ILE A 274 -5.62 -42.16 18.10
C ILE A 274 -5.56 -43.32 17.10
N ASP A 275 -5.68 -44.56 17.56
CA ASP A 275 -5.65 -45.75 16.69
C ASP A 275 -6.86 -45.88 15.77
N ASN A 276 -7.97 -45.19 16.08
CA ASN A 276 -9.20 -45.20 15.31
C ASN A 276 -9.37 -43.97 14.40
N LEU A 277 -8.37 -43.09 14.30
CA LEU A 277 -8.43 -41.89 13.47
C LEU A 277 -8.74 -42.20 12.00
N GLY A 278 -9.56 -41.33 11.40
CA GLY A 278 -9.79 -41.34 9.96
C GLY A 278 -8.49 -41.10 9.18
N ARG A 279 -8.45 -41.57 7.93
CA ARG A 279 -7.31 -41.27 7.04
C ARG A 279 -7.22 -39.77 6.79
N GLY A 280 -6.02 -39.20 6.97
CA GLY A 280 -5.77 -37.78 6.79
C GLY A 280 -6.27 -36.87 7.92
N VAL A 281 -6.74 -37.44 9.04
CA VAL A 281 -7.18 -36.70 10.23
C VAL A 281 -6.03 -36.64 11.24
N GLY A 282 -5.83 -35.46 11.82
CA GLY A 282 -4.95 -35.23 12.96
C GLY A 282 -5.69 -35.28 14.27
N CYS A 283 -4.94 -35.57 15.34
CA CYS A 283 -5.49 -35.49 16.67
C CYS A 283 -4.59 -34.73 17.63
N HIS A 284 -5.17 -33.74 18.29
CA HIS A 284 -4.54 -33.12 19.44
C HIS A 284 -4.53 -34.12 20.59
N TYR A 285 -3.33 -34.50 21.03
CA TYR A 285 -3.14 -35.37 22.17
C TYR A 285 -2.56 -34.55 23.33
N THR A 286 -3.42 -34.27 24.31
CA THR A 286 -3.18 -33.30 25.40
C THR A 286 -2.23 -33.73 26.53
N PRO A 287 -1.74 -34.97 26.71
CA PRO A 287 -0.81 -35.27 27.82
C PRO A 287 0.65 -34.88 27.52
N VAL A 288 0.92 -34.14 26.45
CA VAL A 288 2.27 -33.66 26.15
C VAL A 288 2.51 -32.31 26.83
N GLU A 289 3.20 -32.31 27.97
CA GLU A 289 3.51 -31.09 28.76
C GLU A 289 4.42 -30.07 28.04
N SER A 290 4.85 -30.33 26.80
CA SER A 290 5.88 -29.57 26.09
C SER A 290 5.40 -29.01 24.76
N GLY A 291 4.43 -28.09 24.79
CA GLY A 291 3.94 -27.40 23.60
C GLY A 291 2.78 -28.11 22.88
N THR A 292 2.34 -27.54 21.77
CA THR A 292 1.18 -28.01 21.01
C THR A 292 1.57 -29.13 20.05
N PHE A 293 1.11 -30.35 20.33
CA PHE A 293 1.35 -31.53 19.49
C PHE A 293 0.08 -32.02 18.82
N VAL A 294 0.16 -32.25 17.51
CA VAL A 294 -0.88 -32.96 16.78
C VAL A 294 -0.30 -34.28 16.29
N VAL A 295 -0.88 -35.38 16.75
CA VAL A 295 -0.47 -36.73 16.38
C VAL A 295 -1.40 -37.23 15.28
N ALA A 296 -0.85 -37.82 14.24
CA ALA A 296 -1.62 -38.69 13.35
C ALA A 296 -1.07 -40.10 13.36
N HIS A 297 -1.97 -41.04 13.59
CA HIS A 297 -1.70 -42.46 13.48
C HIS A 297 -2.53 -43.01 12.34
N ASP A 298 -1.87 -43.52 11.31
CA ASP A 298 -2.42 -44.70 10.66
C ASP A 298 -1.28 -45.70 10.42
N TYR A 299 -1.63 -46.97 10.37
CA TYR A 299 -0.71 -48.05 10.07
C TYR A 299 -0.52 -48.22 8.53
N LEU A 300 -1.16 -47.40 7.67
CA LEU A 300 -1.42 -47.71 6.26
C LEU A 300 -1.35 -46.53 5.23
N GLY A 301 -0.97 -45.31 5.57
CA GLY A 301 -1.30 -44.15 4.73
C GLY A 301 -1.01 -42.73 5.21
N ASN A 302 -0.88 -42.41 6.51
CA ASN A 302 -0.65 -41.02 7.00
C ASN A 302 0.81 -40.55 6.89
N SER A 303 1.71 -41.37 6.33
CA SER A 303 3.09 -40.97 5.99
C SER A 303 3.16 -39.80 4.99
N TRP A 304 2.03 -39.44 4.36
CA TRP A 304 2.00 -38.33 3.42
C TRP A 304 2.27 -36.98 4.08
N TRP A 305 2.03 -36.80 5.39
CA TRP A 305 2.38 -35.55 6.09
C TRP A 305 3.89 -35.30 6.09
N ASN A 306 4.68 -36.35 6.28
CA ASN A 306 6.14 -36.26 6.15
C ASN A 306 6.59 -36.13 4.69
N SER A 307 5.70 -36.31 3.71
CA SER A 307 6.00 -36.05 2.31
C SER A 307 5.75 -34.60 1.92
N ILE A 308 5.05 -33.83 2.76
CA ILE A 308 4.84 -32.40 2.56
C ILE A 308 6.22 -31.71 2.62
N PRO A 309 6.64 -31.00 1.55
CA PRO A 309 7.92 -30.29 1.52
C PRO A 309 7.95 -29.10 2.48
N THR A 310 9.12 -28.77 3.01
CA THR A 310 9.35 -27.49 3.71
C THR A 310 9.07 -26.31 2.77
N GLY A 311 8.51 -25.23 3.29
CA GLY A 311 8.09 -24.05 2.53
C GLY A 311 6.69 -24.15 1.91
N THR A 312 6.01 -25.30 2.06
CA THR A 312 4.61 -25.46 1.60
C THR A 312 3.63 -25.19 2.72
N PHE A 313 2.36 -24.99 2.35
CA PHE A 313 1.31 -24.59 3.29
C PHE A 313 0.27 -25.69 3.50
N VAL A 314 -0.24 -25.77 4.73
CA VAL A 314 -1.34 -26.64 5.12
C VAL A 314 -2.39 -25.83 5.86
N GLN A 315 -3.66 -26.11 5.58
CA GLN A 315 -4.78 -25.56 6.33
C GLN A 315 -5.16 -26.56 7.41
N LEU A 316 -5.07 -26.19 8.68
CA LEU A 316 -5.66 -26.97 9.77
C LEU A 316 -7.11 -26.53 10.00
N GLU A 317 -7.98 -27.48 10.31
CA GLU A 317 -9.36 -27.25 10.77
C GLU A 317 -9.54 -27.82 12.18
N GLY A 318 -10.52 -27.32 12.94
CA GLY A 318 -10.79 -27.75 14.32
C GLY A 318 -10.07 -26.90 15.36
N GLU A 319 -9.53 -27.52 16.40
CA GLU A 319 -8.95 -26.82 17.56
C GLU A 319 -7.81 -25.87 17.19
N PHE A 320 -7.03 -26.23 16.17
CA PHE A 320 -5.89 -25.45 15.68
C PHE A 320 -6.16 -24.76 14.35
N THR A 321 -7.40 -24.38 14.08
CA THR A 321 -7.80 -23.76 12.81
C THR A 321 -6.86 -22.62 12.39
N GLY A 322 -6.36 -22.70 11.17
CA GLY A 322 -5.47 -21.69 10.58
C GLY A 322 -4.65 -22.24 9.42
N LEU A 323 -4.05 -21.32 8.67
CA LEU A 323 -3.06 -21.65 7.65
C LEU A 323 -1.68 -21.72 8.30
N TYR A 324 -0.91 -22.77 7.99
CA TYR A 324 0.43 -22.99 8.52
C TYR A 324 1.42 -23.29 7.41
N GLU A 325 2.63 -22.77 7.54
CA GLU A 325 3.79 -23.13 6.74
C GLU A 325 4.55 -24.30 7.39
N VAL A 326 4.99 -25.25 6.57
CA VAL A 326 5.93 -26.30 6.98
C VAL A 326 7.34 -25.73 7.05
N VAL A 327 7.85 -25.47 8.26
CA VAL A 327 9.15 -24.79 8.46
C VAL A 327 10.31 -25.76 8.68
N ASP A 328 10.05 -26.95 9.22
CA ASP A 328 11.08 -27.98 9.39
C ASP A 328 10.48 -29.38 9.35
N ARG A 329 11.33 -30.38 9.08
CA ARG A 329 10.96 -31.79 9.07
C ARG A 329 12.13 -32.71 9.41
N VAL A 330 11.86 -33.67 10.28
CA VAL A 330 12.82 -34.72 10.65
C VAL A 330 12.16 -36.10 10.60
N ILE A 331 12.83 -37.08 9.98
CA ILE A 331 12.46 -38.49 10.08
C ILE A 331 13.46 -39.18 11.00
N ALA A 332 13.02 -39.50 12.22
CA ALA A 332 13.83 -40.15 13.23
C ALA A 332 13.69 -41.68 13.15
N GLN A 333 14.81 -42.39 13.34
CA GLN A 333 14.83 -43.85 13.29
C GLN A 333 14.24 -44.46 14.56
N GLY A 334 13.23 -45.32 14.41
CA GLY A 334 12.53 -45.96 15.53
C GLY A 334 11.14 -45.39 15.78
N ARG A 335 10.38 -46.06 16.67
CA ARG A 335 9.05 -45.62 17.10
C ARG A 335 9.17 -44.44 18.08
N GLY A 336 8.16 -43.58 18.13
CA GLY A 336 8.12 -42.40 19.03
C GLY A 336 8.53 -42.70 20.48
N SER A 337 8.11 -43.84 21.04
CA SER A 337 8.48 -44.26 22.40
C SER A 337 9.97 -44.58 22.60
N ALA A 338 10.73 -44.78 21.53
CA ALA A 338 12.17 -45.00 21.54
C ALA A 338 12.99 -43.71 21.31
N LEU A 339 12.34 -42.58 21.00
CA LEU A 339 12.98 -41.32 20.62
C LEU A 339 13.17 -40.33 21.79
N GLY A 340 12.91 -40.79 23.01
CA GLY A 340 13.00 -39.96 24.23
C GLY A 340 11.68 -39.27 24.57
N SER A 341 11.71 -38.35 25.53
CA SER A 341 10.52 -37.59 25.94
C SER A 341 10.08 -36.62 24.85
N ALA A 342 8.78 -36.35 24.78
CA ALA A 342 8.22 -35.36 23.85
C ALA A 342 8.79 -33.94 24.05
N SER A 343 9.30 -33.63 25.25
CA SER A 343 10.02 -32.39 25.54
C SER A 343 11.32 -32.20 24.77
N ASN A 344 11.82 -33.23 24.10
CA ASN A 344 12.95 -33.11 23.17
C ASN A 344 12.53 -32.59 21.78
N TRP A 345 11.22 -32.48 21.52
CA TRP A 345 10.63 -32.22 20.21
C TRP A 345 9.72 -30.98 20.27
N THR A 346 10.20 -29.88 20.85
CA THR A 346 9.39 -28.67 21.03
C THR A 346 9.51 -27.73 19.84
N CYS A 347 8.54 -26.82 19.71
CA CYS A 347 8.59 -25.76 18.71
C CYS A 347 9.71 -24.73 18.95
N GLY A 348 10.10 -24.51 20.21
CA GLY A 348 10.88 -23.31 20.55
C GLY A 348 10.12 -22.04 20.13
N ASP A 349 10.85 -21.04 19.63
CA ASP A 349 10.29 -19.81 19.04
C ASP A 349 10.04 -19.95 17.52
N ASP A 350 10.37 -21.10 16.94
CA ASP A 350 10.42 -21.28 15.48
C ASP A 350 9.14 -21.90 14.91
N CYS A 351 8.23 -22.43 15.72
CA CYS A 351 6.92 -22.90 15.26
C CYS A 351 5.79 -22.75 16.29
N ASP A 352 4.57 -23.07 15.86
CA ASP A 352 3.38 -23.07 16.71
C ASP A 352 2.92 -24.49 17.05
N ILE A 353 3.07 -25.42 16.10
CA ILE A 353 2.59 -26.81 16.22
C ILE A 353 3.66 -27.79 15.71
N VAL A 354 3.84 -28.90 16.42
CA VAL A 354 4.58 -30.05 15.91
C VAL A 354 3.60 -31.16 15.53
N LEU A 355 3.63 -31.57 14.26
CA LEU A 355 2.94 -32.76 13.78
C LEU A 355 3.83 -33.98 13.97
N GLN A 356 3.34 -35.01 14.66
CA GLN A 356 4.01 -36.31 14.76
C GLN A 356 3.27 -37.35 13.92
N THR A 357 4.00 -38.07 13.07
CA THR A 357 3.43 -39.17 12.27
C THR A 357 4.26 -40.45 12.31
N CYS A 358 3.58 -41.59 12.24
CA CYS A 358 4.23 -42.88 12.06
C CYS A 358 4.60 -43.12 10.58
N GLN A 359 5.84 -43.54 10.32
CA GLN A 359 6.35 -43.89 8.99
C GLN A 359 7.02 -45.27 9.01
N GLY A 360 6.20 -46.32 8.96
CA GLY A 360 6.68 -47.70 9.05
C GLY A 360 7.32 -47.97 10.41
N SER A 361 8.63 -48.23 10.45
CA SER A 361 9.40 -48.39 11.70
C SER A 361 9.97 -47.09 12.26
N ASN A 362 9.74 -45.96 11.59
CA ASN A 362 10.27 -44.64 11.93
C ASN A 362 9.14 -43.71 12.40
N THR A 363 9.52 -42.58 12.96
CA THR A 363 8.60 -41.49 13.33
C THR A 363 9.08 -40.21 12.66
N GLY A 364 8.15 -39.53 11.98
CA GLY A 364 8.42 -38.21 11.42
C GLY A 364 7.81 -37.12 12.27
N PHE A 365 8.50 -35.99 12.29
CA PHE A 365 8.10 -34.76 12.93
C PHE A 365 8.11 -33.66 11.87
N THR A 366 7.06 -32.86 11.84
CA THR A 366 6.91 -31.71 10.95
C THR A 366 6.55 -30.49 11.80
N TRP A 367 7.34 -29.43 11.71
CA TRP A 367 7.13 -28.19 12.44
C TRP A 367 6.29 -27.25 11.57
N LEU A 368 5.21 -26.72 12.16
CA LEU A 368 4.24 -25.86 11.51
C LEU A 368 4.25 -24.48 12.17
N ARG A 369 4.52 -23.45 11.38
CA ARG A 369 4.41 -22.04 11.81
C ARG A 369 3.15 -21.45 11.21
N LYS A 370 2.33 -20.77 12.02
CA LYS A 370 1.12 -20.11 11.56
C LYS A 370 1.51 -18.99 10.59
N ALA A 371 0.89 -18.98 9.41
CA ALA A 371 1.06 -17.88 8.47
C ALA A 371 0.39 -16.64 9.08
N GLU A 372 1.15 -15.59 9.33
CA GLU A 372 0.60 -14.33 9.83
C GLU A 372 -0.21 -13.67 8.71
N GLY A 373 -1.54 -13.73 8.80
CA GLY A 373 -2.40 -13.09 7.81
C GLY A 373 -3.72 -13.81 7.60
N GLU A 374 -4.55 -13.88 8.65
CA GLU A 374 -6.01 -13.75 8.61
C GLU A 374 -6.51 -14.08 10.02
N GLU A 375 -7.00 -13.07 10.73
CA GLU A 375 -8.01 -13.36 11.75
C GLU A 375 -9.15 -14.08 11.02
N PRO A 376 -9.52 -15.31 11.40
CA PRO A 376 -10.60 -16.02 10.72
C PRO A 376 -11.83 -15.11 10.70
N PRO A 377 -12.58 -15.04 9.58
CA PRO A 377 -13.76 -14.18 9.49
C PRO A 377 -14.65 -14.49 10.69
N ALA A 378 -14.92 -13.48 11.51
CA ALA A 378 -15.71 -13.62 12.73
C ALA A 378 -16.97 -14.43 12.40
N GLU A 379 -17.15 -15.56 13.09
CA GLU A 379 -18.31 -16.43 12.89
C GLU A 379 -19.56 -15.56 12.89
N GLN A 380 -20.26 -15.52 11.75
CA GLN A 380 -21.55 -14.85 11.70
C GLN A 380 -22.45 -15.55 12.70
N PRO A 381 -23.09 -14.80 13.63
CA PRO A 381 -23.97 -15.41 14.62
C PRO A 381 -25.05 -16.19 13.88
N GLN A 382 -25.14 -17.49 14.18
CA GLN A 382 -26.23 -18.32 13.67
C GLN A 382 -27.55 -17.72 14.19
N THR A 383 -28.37 -17.22 13.27
CA THR A 383 -29.71 -16.67 13.54
C THR A 383 -30.78 -17.72 13.47
#